data_AF-A0A357XSY5-F1
#
_entry.id   AF-A0A357XSY5-F1
#
_cell.length_a   1.000
_cell.length_b   1.000
_cell.length_c   1.000
_cell.angle_alpha   90.00
_cell.angle_beta   90.00
_cell.angle_gamma   90.00
#
_symmetry.space_group_name_H-M   'P 1'
#
loop_
_entity.id
_entity.type
_entity.pdbx_description
1 polymer ?
#
loop_
_entity_poly.entity_id
_entity_poly.type
_entity_poly.pdbx_seq_one_letter_code
_entity_poly.pdbx_strand_id
1 'polypeptide(L)'
;MSTTKFNTNELIGILTETIPAIERHEIGLLEFIEERGPELSEENKRELERPLESAQRILRENIELMKTIREKQANGDLRFLDPVPFRNAVLRLKAAIAQAEAAK
;
A
#
# COMPACT_ATOMS: atom_id res chain seq x y z
N MET A 1 3.41 -3.93 16.97
CA MET A 1 3.98 -5.29 16.79
C MET A 1 5.46 -5.23 17.11
N SER A 2 5.98 -6.18 17.90
CA SER A 2 7.42 -6.28 18.17
C SER A 2 8.13 -6.78 16.91
N THR A 3 9.05 -6.00 16.36
CA THR A 3 9.76 -6.23 15.08
C THR A 3 10.84 -7.34 15.16
N THR A 4 10.91 -8.06 16.27
CA THR A 4 11.95 -9.04 16.54
C THR A 4 11.48 -10.44 16.13
N LYS A 5 11.99 -10.90 14.97
CA LYS A 5 11.93 -12.28 14.41
C LYS A 5 10.77 -12.60 13.46
N PHE A 6 10.74 -11.98 12.28
CA PHE A 6 10.18 -12.66 11.11
C PHE A 6 11.30 -13.44 10.41
N ASN A 7 11.07 -14.73 10.13
CA ASN A 7 11.93 -15.53 9.29
C ASN A 7 11.63 -15.26 7.79
N THR A 8 12.52 -15.69 6.89
CA THR A 8 12.40 -15.40 5.45
C THR A 8 11.10 -15.92 4.84
N ASN A 9 10.63 -17.10 5.25
CA ASN A 9 9.39 -17.68 4.74
C ASN A 9 8.15 -16.93 5.23
N GLU A 10 8.15 -16.46 6.48
CA GLU A 10 7.09 -15.62 7.03
C GLU A 10 7.02 -14.28 6.28
N LEU A 11 8.15 -13.66 5.96
CA LEU A 11 8.18 -12.43 5.16
C LEU A 11 7.68 -12.66 3.74
N ILE A 12 8.03 -13.78 3.10
CA ILE A 12 7.50 -14.14 1.78
C ILE A 12 5.98 -14.32 1.86
N GLY A 13 5.47 -15.00 2.88
CA GLY A 13 4.02 -15.17 3.10
C GLY A 13 3.31 -13.85 3.26
N ILE A 14 3.82 -12.98 4.15
CA ILE A 14 3.29 -11.62 4.37
C ILE A 14 3.25 -10.86 3.05
N LEU A 15 4.34 -10.85 2.26
CA LEU A 15 4.40 -10.12 1.00
C LEU A 15 3.42 -10.67 -0.04
N THR A 16 3.26 -12.00 -0.09
CA THR A 16 2.34 -12.67 -1.00
C THR A 16 0.88 -12.27 -0.73
N GLU A 17 0.51 -12.06 0.53
CA GLU A 17 -0.83 -11.60 0.91
C GLU A 17 -0.99 -10.08 0.80
N THR A 18 0.08 -9.34 1.06
CA THR A 18 0.01 -7.89 1.18
C THR A 18 0.03 -7.18 -0.16
N ILE A 19 0.76 -7.70 -1.17
CA ILE A 19 0.76 -7.13 -2.52
C ILE A 19 -0.66 -7.09 -3.12
N PRO A 20 -1.44 -8.20 -3.17
CA PRO A 20 -2.82 -8.15 -3.64
C PRO A 20 -3.72 -7.24 -2.81
N ALA A 21 -3.48 -7.13 -1.50
CA ALA A 21 -4.23 -6.19 -0.67
C ALA A 21 -3.96 -4.74 -1.10
N ILE A 22 -2.69 -4.35 -1.27
CA ILE A 22 -2.31 -3.03 -1.76
C ILE A 22 -2.96 -2.74 -3.12
N GLU A 23 -2.90 -3.70 -4.05
CA GLU A 23 -3.47 -3.54 -5.40
C GLU A 23 -4.99 -3.34 -5.37
N ARG A 24 -5.72 -4.04 -4.50
CA ARG A 24 -7.17 -3.80 -4.33
C ARG A 24 -7.48 -2.39 -3.84
N HIS A 25 -6.68 -1.85 -2.93
CA HIS A 25 -6.87 -0.49 -2.44
C HIS A 25 -6.47 0.56 -3.48
N GLU A 26 -5.43 0.30 -4.25
CA GLU A 26 -5.04 1.12 -5.41
C GLU A 26 -6.16 1.18 -6.44
N ILE A 27 -6.62 0.02 -6.92
CA ILE A 27 -7.69 -0.08 -7.94
C ILE A 27 -8.96 0.58 -7.43
N GLY A 28 -9.39 0.28 -6.20
CA GLY A 28 -10.63 0.86 -5.65
C GLY A 28 -10.58 2.39 -5.52
N LEU A 29 -9.42 2.99 -5.24
CA LEU A 29 -9.28 4.45 -5.26
C LEU A 29 -9.35 5.01 -6.69
N LEU A 30 -8.68 4.36 -7.64
CA LEU A 30 -8.66 4.81 -9.04
C LEU A 30 -10.04 4.68 -9.69
N GLU A 31 -10.73 3.55 -9.48
CA GLU A 31 -12.11 3.33 -9.94
C GLU A 31 -13.06 4.38 -9.36
N PHE A 32 -12.95 4.70 -8.07
CA PHE A 32 -13.78 5.76 -7.46
C PHE A 32 -13.56 7.11 -8.16
N ILE A 33 -12.31 7.48 -8.44
CA ILE A 33 -11.97 8.74 -9.12
C ILE A 33 -12.45 8.74 -10.58
N GLU A 34 -12.30 7.61 -11.28
CA GLU A 34 -12.74 7.46 -12.67
C GLU A 34 -14.26 7.53 -12.80
N GLU A 35 -14.99 6.82 -11.94
CA GLU A 35 -16.46 6.78 -11.95
C GLU A 35 -17.10 8.09 -11.47
N ARG A 36 -16.47 8.79 -10.52
CA ARG A 36 -17.05 9.96 -9.83
C ARG A 36 -16.39 11.29 -10.19
N GLY A 37 -15.44 11.31 -11.12
CA GLY A 37 -14.78 12.53 -11.57
C GLY A 37 -15.74 13.54 -12.23
N PRO A 38 -15.20 14.66 -12.76
CA PRO A 38 -15.25 16.06 -12.29
C PRO A 38 -16.50 16.58 -11.53
N GLU A 39 -17.53 15.78 -11.27
CA GLU A 39 -18.77 16.17 -10.57
C GLU A 39 -18.81 15.64 -9.13
N LEU A 40 -17.69 15.73 -8.40
CA LEU A 40 -17.66 15.38 -6.98
C LEU A 40 -18.47 16.40 -6.17
N SER A 41 -19.76 16.11 -6.02
CA SER A 41 -20.62 16.75 -5.02
C SER A 41 -19.98 16.59 -3.63
N GLU A 42 -20.34 17.48 -2.70
CA GLU A 42 -19.86 17.39 -1.31
C GLU A 42 -20.21 16.04 -0.63
N GLU A 43 -21.24 15.35 -1.13
CA GLU A 43 -21.60 14.00 -0.70
C GLU A 43 -20.59 12.95 -1.17
N ASN A 44 -20.16 13.01 -2.44
CA ASN A 44 -19.14 12.11 -2.99
C ASN A 44 -17.76 12.31 -2.34
N LYS A 45 -17.41 13.54 -1.96
CA LYS A 45 -16.16 13.81 -1.22
C LYS A 45 -16.12 13.14 0.14
N ARG A 46 -17.27 13.01 0.82
CA ARG A 46 -17.40 12.26 2.08
C ARG A 46 -17.30 10.75 1.86
N GLU A 47 -17.84 10.25 0.77
CA GLU A 47 -17.71 8.83 0.40
C GLU A 47 -16.24 8.44 0.15
N LEU A 48 -15.41 9.36 -0.34
CA LEU A 48 -13.98 9.15 -0.58
C LEU A 48 -13.13 9.12 0.70
N GLU A 49 -13.58 9.74 1.81
CA GLU A 49 -12.78 9.84 3.05
C GLU A 49 -12.42 8.48 3.62
N ARG A 50 -13.39 7.56 3.70
CA ARG A 50 -13.19 6.24 4.30
C ARG A 50 -12.25 5.35 3.48
N PRO A 51 -12.41 5.21 2.15
CA PRO A 51 -11.42 4.56 1.29
C PRO A 51 -10.02 5.16 1.43
N LEU A 52 -9.93 6.50 1.45
CA LEU A 52 -8.67 7.23 1.54
C LEU A 52 -7.94 6.95 2.87
N GLU A 53 -8.64 7.04 4.01
CA GLU A 53 -8.07 6.73 5.32
C GLU A 53 -7.57 5.28 5.40
N SER A 54 -8.34 4.34 4.84
CA SER A 54 -7.96 2.93 4.80
C SER A 54 -6.70 2.70 3.97
N ALA A 55 -6.64 3.30 2.77
CA ALA A 55 -5.49 3.24 1.89
C ALA A 55 -4.24 3.89 2.52
N GLN A 56 -4.39 5.04 3.18
CA GLN A 56 -3.30 5.70 3.90
C GLN A 56 -2.79 4.85 5.08
N ARG A 57 -3.67 4.16 5.81
CA ARG A 57 -3.26 3.23 6.88
C ARG A 57 -2.43 2.08 6.32
N ILE A 58 -2.90 1.43 5.25
CA ILE A 58 -2.17 0.35 4.59
C ILE A 58 -0.83 0.84 4.05
N LEU A 59 -0.79 2.04 3.45
CA LEU A 59 0.46 2.64 3.00
C LEU A 59 1.47 2.79 4.14
N ARG A 60 1.05 3.30 5.32
CA ARG A 60 1.93 3.46 6.48
C ARG A 60 2.48 2.12 6.98
N GLU A 61 1.62 1.12 7.15
CA GLU A 61 2.02 -0.23 7.58
C GLU A 61 3.05 -0.85 6.63
N ASN A 62 2.85 -0.66 5.32
CA ASN A 62 3.72 -1.21 4.29
C ASN A 62 5.03 -0.46 4.10
N ILE A 63 5.08 0.83 4.42
CA ILE A 63 6.33 1.58 4.51
C ILE A 63 7.22 1.03 5.64
N GLU A 64 6.65 0.71 6.80
CA GLU A 64 7.41 0.10 7.90
C GLU A 64 7.88 -1.32 7.55
N LEU A 65 7.04 -2.11 6.87
CA LEU A 65 7.46 -3.41 6.36
C LEU A 65 8.60 -3.30 5.35
N MET A 66 8.57 -2.32 4.44
CA MET A 66 9.69 -2.06 3.51
C MET A 66 10.99 -1.73 4.23
N LYS A 67 10.96 -0.95 5.33
CA LYS A 67 12.16 -0.67 6.13
C LYS A 67 12.71 -1.96 6.73
N THR A 68 11.83 -2.78 7.31
CA THR A 68 12.18 -4.08 7.89
C THR A 68 12.83 -5.01 6.85
N ILE A 69 12.28 -5.08 5.63
CA ILE A 69 12.84 -5.87 4.53
C ILE A 69 14.24 -5.38 4.15
N ARG A 70 14.44 -4.05 4.04
CA ARG A 70 15.75 -3.48 3.72
C ARG A 70 16.79 -3.78 4.79
N GLU A 71 16.44 -3.65 6.07
CA GLU A 71 17.32 -3.99 7.19
C GLU A 71 17.71 -5.46 7.14
N LYS A 72 16.75 -6.35 6.90
CA LYS A 72 16.97 -7.79 6.76
C LYS A 72 17.81 -8.16 5.55
N GLN A 73 17.64 -7.46 4.42
CA GLN A 73 18.50 -7.63 3.24
C GLN A 73 19.93 -7.17 3.51
N ALA A 74 20.12 -6.03 4.19
CA ALA A 74 21.44 -5.54 4.58
C ALA A 74 22.19 -6.51 5.51
N ASN A 75 21.45 -7.25 6.35
CA ASN A 75 22.00 -8.30 7.21
C ASN A 75 22.22 -9.65 6.50
N GLY A 76 21.78 -9.78 5.24
CA GLY A 76 21.94 -11.00 4.44
C GLY A 76 20.90 -12.10 4.70
N ASP A 77 19.81 -11.82 5.45
CA ASP A 77 18.73 -12.77 5.76
C ASP A 77 17.81 -13.04 4.55
N LEU A 78 17.71 -12.08 3.62
CA LEU A 78 16.72 -12.05 2.53
C LEU A 78 17.37 -12.01 1.13
N ARG A 79 18.49 -12.73 0.93
CA ARG A 79 19.26 -12.68 -0.33
C ARG A 79 18.46 -13.06 -1.58
N PHE A 80 17.44 -13.90 -1.43
CA PHE A 80 16.61 -14.41 -2.53
C PHE A 80 15.29 -13.65 -2.69
N LEU A 81 14.97 -12.75 -1.77
CA LEU A 81 13.76 -11.95 -1.87
C LEU A 81 14.02 -10.77 -2.81
N ASP A 82 13.30 -10.73 -3.93
CA ASP A 82 13.21 -9.53 -4.75
C ASP A 82 12.14 -8.58 -4.16
N PRO A 83 12.52 -7.40 -3.63
CA PRO A 83 11.58 -6.47 -3.03
C PRO A 83 10.91 -5.57 -4.08
N VAL A 84 11.28 -5.66 -5.36
CA VAL A 84 10.80 -4.76 -6.42
C VAL A 84 9.27 -4.83 -6.59
N PRO A 85 8.62 -6.01 -6.66
CA PRO A 85 7.17 -6.08 -6.81
C PRO A 85 6.43 -5.37 -5.65
N PHE A 86 6.88 -5.61 -4.42
CA PHE A 86 6.31 -4.99 -3.24
C PHE A 86 6.53 -3.47 -3.23
N ARG A 87 7.74 -3.02 -3.54
CA ARG A 87 8.06 -1.60 -3.67
C ARG A 87 7.18 -0.92 -4.72
N ASN A 88 6.97 -1.55 -5.86
CA ASN A 88 6.15 -1.01 -6.94
C ASN A 88 4.68 -0.89 -6.50
N ALA A 89 4.12 -1.91 -5.83
CA ALA A 89 2.77 -1.84 -5.27
C ALA A 89 2.62 -0.66 -4.30
N VAL A 90 3.57 -0.49 -3.38
CA VAL A 90 3.56 0.63 -2.42
C VAL A 90 3.63 2.00 -3.12
N LEU A 91 4.47 2.13 -4.15
CA LEU A 91 4.59 3.37 -4.93
C LEU A 91 3.30 3.69 -5.70
N ARG A 92 2.65 2.68 -6.28
CA ARG A 92 1.39 2.86 -7.00
C ARG A 92 0.26 3.27 -6.06
N LEU A 93 0.12 2.63 -4.90
CA LEU A 93 -0.85 3.04 -3.88
C LEU A 93 -0.62 4.48 -3.41
N LYS A 94 0.64 4.88 -3.22
CA LYS A 94 0.98 6.28 -2.89
C LYS A 94 0.53 7.25 -3.97
N ALA A 95 0.70 6.90 -5.25
CA ALA A 95 0.25 7.72 -6.37
C ALA A 95 -1.28 7.81 -6.43
N ALA A 96 -1.99 6.69 -6.26
CA ALA A 96 -3.45 6.65 -6.22
C ALA A 96 -4.02 7.52 -5.08
N ILE A 97 -3.41 7.47 -3.89
CA ILE A 97 -3.77 8.33 -2.76
C ILE A 97 -3.59 9.81 -3.11
N ALA A 98 -2.44 10.18 -3.71
CA ALA A 98 -2.19 11.58 -4.08
C ALA A 98 -3.20 12.09 -5.13
N GLN A 99 -3.60 11.23 -6.08
CA GLN A 99 -4.63 11.55 -7.06
C GLN A 99 -6.01 11.70 -6.41
N ALA A 100 -6.36 10.81 -5.47
CA ALA A 100 -7.60 10.89 -4.70
C ALA A 100 -7.66 12.18 -3.85
N GLU A 101 -6.56 12.53 -3.19
CA GLU A 101 -6.45 13.76 -2.40
C GLU A 101 -6.59 15.02 -3.26
N ALA A 102 -6.05 15.01 -4.48
CA ALA A 102 -6.18 16.13 -5.41
C ALA A 102 -7.59 16.27 -6.00
N ALA A 103 -8.37 15.19 -6.02
CA ALA A 103 -9.75 15.19 -6.52
C ALA A 103 -10.77 15.65 -5.46
N LYS A 104 -10.46 15.52 -4.16
CA LYS A 104 -11.31 15.94 -3.04
C LYS A 104 -11.40 17.48 -2.93
#